data_AF-A0A1V6PP10-F1
#
_entry.id   AF-A0A1V6PP10-F1
#
_cell.length_a   1.000
_cell.length_b   1.000
_cell.length_c   1.000
_cell.angle_alpha   90.00
_cell.angle_beta   90.00
_cell.angle_gamma   90.00
#
_symmetry.space_group_name_H-M   'P 1'
#
loop_
_entity.id
_entity.type
_entity.pdbx_description
1 polymer ?
#
loop_
_entity_poly.entity_id
_entity_poly.type
_entity_poly.pdbx_seq_one_letter_code
_entity_poly.pdbx_strand_id
1 'polypeptide(L)'
;MSHYDAHLLPRLIGTTVTTYDDASWTWVITKKLSEKVAPMTETDVKMRRGFSKTVGKFLCHLEGRPDRQAFMRIYYQIPIVGTEDADVEILAQQAVPPPVCGELESFKLLRGCSAVPRFLGHAEKTQGEHDLVPGGYIRYVVWEKVPGESLTEEFFWGLDRSIRDDIREKFRAALQQILSRGTEPGWASISKIIYDQPTGNLHISGFRQRWPIISALKWSESEYVNYDLAEIHEEEDWFHPEKWEW
;
A
#
# COMPACT_ATOMS: atom_id res chain seq x y z
N MET A 1 1.59 -22.05 18.86
CA MET A 1 1.72 -20.88 17.97
C MET A 1 1.33 -19.65 18.78
N SER A 2 2.32 -18.93 19.30
CA SER A 2 2.09 -17.69 20.05
C SER A 2 1.66 -16.61 19.06
N HIS A 3 0.45 -16.07 19.22
CA HIS A 3 0.05 -14.82 18.58
C HIS A 3 0.89 -13.70 19.20
N TYR A 4 2.02 -13.39 18.57
CA TYR A 4 2.74 -12.14 18.81
C TYR A 4 1.87 -10.99 18.28
N ASP A 5 0.96 -10.50 19.13
CA ASP A 5 0.23 -9.25 18.92
C ASP A 5 1.13 -8.06 19.34
N ALA A 6 2.35 -8.04 18.80
CA ALA A 6 3.34 -7.02 19.12
C ALA A 6 3.10 -5.81 18.22
N HIS A 7 2.54 -4.76 18.80
CA HIS A 7 2.59 -3.42 18.24
C HIS A 7 4.03 -2.89 18.31
N LEU A 8 4.84 -3.25 17.32
CA LEU A 8 6.28 -2.96 17.29
C LEU A 8 6.58 -1.52 16.86
N LEU A 9 5.66 -0.90 16.12
CA LEU A 9 5.76 0.53 15.86
C LEU A 9 5.47 1.32 17.15
N PRO A 10 6.41 2.19 17.61
CA PRO A 10 6.26 2.96 18.83
C PRO A 10 5.00 3.85 18.82
N ARG A 11 4.73 4.55 19.93
CA ARG A 11 3.64 5.55 20.02
C ARG A 11 3.94 6.75 19.12
N LEU A 12 3.68 6.58 17.81
CA LEU A 12 3.93 7.58 16.77
C LEU A 12 2.81 8.62 16.67
N ILE A 13 1.67 8.38 17.30
CA ILE A 13 0.54 9.34 17.31
C ILE A 13 0.98 10.63 18.00
N GLY A 14 0.76 11.76 17.33
CA GLY A 14 1.17 13.10 17.76
C GLY A 14 2.57 13.51 17.30
N THR A 15 3.36 12.58 16.75
CA THR A 15 4.69 12.90 16.21
C THR A 15 4.60 13.45 14.79
N THR A 16 5.67 14.13 14.35
CA THR A 16 5.78 14.68 13.01
C THR A 16 6.81 13.95 12.14
N VAL A 17 6.53 13.88 10.84
CA VAL A 17 7.45 13.35 9.83
C VAL A 17 7.50 14.33 8.67
N THR A 18 8.68 14.81 8.31
CA THR A 18 8.89 15.57 7.09
C THR A 18 9.23 14.63 5.94
N THR A 19 8.47 14.70 4.86
CA THR A 19 8.74 13.96 3.62
C THR A 19 9.15 14.89 2.51
N TYR A 20 9.81 14.32 1.51
CA TYR A 20 10.38 15.02 0.38
C TYR A 20 9.86 14.41 -0.92
N ASP A 21 9.52 15.29 -1.86
CA ASP A 21 9.36 14.98 -3.27
C ASP A 21 9.94 16.16 -4.07
N ASP A 22 9.11 16.91 -4.80
CA ASP A 22 9.51 18.19 -5.40
C ASP A 22 9.54 19.33 -4.37
N ALA A 23 8.86 19.14 -3.23
CA ALA A 23 8.88 20.04 -2.08
C ALA A 23 8.93 19.22 -0.78
N SER A 24 9.21 19.88 0.35
CA SER A 24 9.12 19.26 1.67
C SER A 24 7.78 19.55 2.33
N TRP A 25 7.22 18.55 3.01
CA TRP A 25 5.95 18.66 3.75
C TRP A 25 6.09 17.95 5.09
N THR A 26 5.63 18.58 6.16
CA THR A 26 5.61 18.00 7.51
C THR A 26 4.23 17.48 7.86
N TRP A 27 4.13 16.21 8.25
CA TRP A 27 2.89 15.50 8.54
C TRP A 27 2.79 15.16 10.01
N VAL A 28 1.65 15.45 10.64
CA VAL A 28 1.31 15.03 12.00
C VAL A 28 0.57 13.70 11.94
N ILE A 29 1.10 12.65 12.58
CA ILE A 29 0.47 11.33 12.63
C ILE A 29 -0.67 11.37 13.66
N THR A 30 -1.89 11.00 13.26
CA THR A 30 -3.06 11.12 14.14
C THR A 30 -3.69 9.80 14.52
N LYS A 31 -3.60 8.77 13.68
CA LYS A 31 -4.20 7.46 13.96
C LYS A 31 -3.42 6.35 13.30
N LYS A 32 -3.22 5.26 14.02
CA LYS A 32 -2.76 3.98 13.46
C LYS A 32 -3.97 3.22 12.91
N LEU A 33 -3.92 2.84 11.64
CA LEU A 33 -5.00 2.13 10.94
C LEU A 33 -4.74 0.64 10.89
N SER A 34 -3.49 0.23 10.65
CA SER A 34 -3.09 -1.17 10.68
C SER A 34 -1.58 -1.31 10.90
N GLU A 35 -1.17 -2.49 11.34
CA GLU A 35 0.23 -2.91 11.37
C GLU A 35 0.31 -4.38 10.96
N LYS A 36 1.29 -4.71 10.12
CA LYS A 36 1.60 -6.09 9.74
C LYS A 36 3.08 -6.34 9.94
N VAL A 37 3.38 -7.26 10.85
CA VAL A 37 4.73 -7.77 11.07
C VAL A 37 5.06 -8.79 9.97
N ALA A 38 6.28 -8.71 9.45
CA ALA A 38 6.89 -9.65 8.51
C ALA A 38 8.22 -10.12 9.13
N PRO A 39 8.15 -11.02 10.12
CA PRO A 39 9.34 -11.50 10.82
C PRO A 39 10.19 -12.37 9.89
N MET A 40 11.51 -12.36 10.11
CA MET A 40 12.44 -13.27 9.44
C MET A 40 13.27 -14.00 10.48
N THR A 41 13.44 -15.31 10.29
CA THR A 41 14.42 -16.09 11.07
C THR A 41 15.82 -15.91 10.49
N GLU A 42 16.85 -16.30 11.24
CA GLU A 42 18.24 -16.29 10.75
C GLU A 42 18.38 -17.13 9.46
N THR A 43 17.66 -18.25 9.39
CA THR A 43 17.60 -19.11 8.19
C THR A 43 17.00 -18.36 7.00
N ASP A 44 15.91 -17.61 7.18
CA ASP A 44 15.28 -16.85 6.09
C ASP A 44 16.21 -15.76 5.55
N VAL A 45 16.93 -15.08 6.45
CA VAL A 45 17.94 -14.07 6.09
C VAL A 45 19.08 -14.72 5.30
N LYS A 46 19.61 -15.86 5.76
CA LYS A 46 20.65 -16.63 5.05
C LYS A 46 20.18 -17.08 3.66
N MET A 47 18.91 -17.45 3.53
CA MET A 47 18.27 -17.80 2.26
C MET A 47 17.87 -16.59 1.40
N ARG A 48 18.17 -15.36 1.85
CA ARG A 48 17.86 -14.09 1.15
C ARG A 48 16.37 -13.93 0.84
N ARG A 49 15.49 -14.42 1.72
CA ARG A 49 14.02 -14.32 1.59
C ARG A 49 13.48 -12.93 1.91
N GLY A 50 14.31 -12.07 2.49
CA GLY A 50 13.98 -10.68 2.79
C GLY A 50 14.62 -10.24 4.09
N PHE A 51 14.03 -9.20 4.68
CA PHE A 51 14.47 -8.60 5.94
C PHE A 51 13.31 -8.58 6.92
N SER A 52 13.61 -8.82 8.19
CA SER A 52 12.64 -8.72 9.28
C SER A 52 12.17 -7.27 9.37
N LYS A 53 10.86 -7.03 9.25
CA LYS A 53 10.30 -5.69 9.31
C LYS A 53 8.86 -5.69 9.79
N THR A 54 8.41 -4.56 10.31
CA THR A 54 7.00 -4.25 10.48
C THR A 54 6.57 -3.14 9.52
N VAL A 55 5.31 -3.18 9.09
CA VAL A 55 4.75 -2.20 8.17
C VAL A 55 3.41 -1.69 8.70
N GLY A 56 3.35 -0.41 9.04
CA GLY A 56 2.15 0.24 9.57
C GLY A 56 1.53 1.23 8.59
N LYS A 57 0.20 1.28 8.54
CA LYS A 57 -0.56 2.32 7.83
C LYS A 57 -1.16 3.27 8.87
N PHE A 58 -1.00 4.56 8.64
CA PHE A 58 -1.44 5.64 9.53
C PHE A 58 -2.27 6.65 8.76
N LEU A 59 -3.20 7.29 9.47
CA LEU A 59 -3.76 8.57 9.09
C LEU A 59 -2.86 9.67 9.63
N CYS A 60 -2.64 10.69 8.80
CA CYS A 60 -1.93 11.90 9.16
C CYS A 60 -2.60 13.10 8.51
N HIS A 61 -2.22 14.30 8.92
CA HIS A 61 -2.57 15.53 8.22
C HIS A 61 -1.35 16.42 8.08
N LEU A 62 -1.42 17.35 7.14
CA LEU A 62 -0.38 18.34 6.98
C LEU A 62 -0.29 19.23 8.22
N GLU A 63 0.94 19.55 8.66
CA GLU A 63 1.18 20.44 9.79
C GLU A 63 0.52 21.81 9.56
N GLY A 64 -0.18 22.30 10.58
CA GLY A 64 -0.98 23.54 10.49
C GLY A 64 -2.23 23.45 9.61
N ARG A 65 -2.51 22.32 8.96
CA ARG A 65 -3.66 22.11 8.06
C ARG A 65 -4.38 20.77 8.32
N PRO A 66 -5.15 20.65 9.42
CA PRO A 66 -5.87 19.42 9.75
C PRO A 66 -6.90 18.96 8.70
N ASP A 67 -7.37 19.89 7.87
CA ASP A 67 -8.24 19.65 6.72
C ASP A 67 -7.55 18.82 5.61
N ARG A 68 -6.22 18.88 5.54
CA ARG A 68 -5.42 18.19 4.52
C ARG A 68 -4.95 16.85 5.04
N GLN A 69 -5.83 15.87 4.98
CA GLN A 69 -5.56 14.50 5.41
C GLN A 69 -4.78 13.70 4.35
N ALA A 70 -3.95 12.78 4.84
CA ALA A 70 -3.15 11.87 4.04
C ALA A 70 -3.01 10.52 4.73
N PHE A 71 -2.67 9.51 3.95
CA PHE A 71 -2.20 8.23 4.49
C PHE A 71 -0.68 8.20 4.49
N MET A 72 -0.12 7.62 5.55
CA MET A 72 1.31 7.36 5.67
C MET A 72 1.53 5.88 5.86
N ARG A 73 2.47 5.31 5.11
CA ARG A 73 3.03 3.99 5.40
C ARG A 73 4.41 4.12 5.99
N ILE A 74 4.65 3.37 7.05
CA ILE A 74 5.93 3.30 7.73
C ILE A 74 6.43 1.87 7.61
N TYR A 75 7.60 1.70 6.99
CA TYR A 75 8.37 0.46 7.00
C TYR A 75 9.47 0.62 8.02
N TYR A 76 9.52 -0.28 8.98
CA TYR A 76 10.43 -0.20 10.11
C TYR A 76 11.14 -1.53 10.26
N GLN A 77 12.47 -1.53 10.22
CA GLN A 77 13.25 -2.74 10.42
C GLN A 77 13.13 -3.20 11.88
N ILE A 78 12.89 -4.50 12.08
CA ILE A 78 12.78 -5.12 13.41
C ILE A 78 13.85 -6.21 13.54
N PRO A 79 14.15 -6.69 14.77
CA PRO A 79 15.10 -7.76 14.98
C PRO A 79 14.74 -9.05 14.23
N ILE A 80 15.75 -9.85 13.95
CA ILE A 80 15.59 -11.24 13.51
C ILE A 80 14.94 -12.03 14.66
N VAL A 81 14.02 -12.94 14.32
CA VAL A 81 13.31 -13.75 15.31
C VAL A 81 14.30 -14.52 16.18
N GLY A 82 14.15 -14.40 17.50
CA GLY A 82 15.02 -15.02 18.51
C GLY A 82 16.20 -14.16 18.96
N THR A 83 16.29 -12.91 18.51
CA THR A 83 17.35 -11.96 18.90
C THR A 83 16.80 -10.70 19.56
N GLU A 84 15.50 -10.65 19.86
CA GLU A 84 14.80 -9.46 20.36
C GLU A 84 15.39 -8.92 21.66
N ASP A 85 15.89 -9.81 22.52
CA ASP A 85 16.49 -9.48 23.83
C ASP A 85 18.04 -9.48 23.78
N ALA A 86 18.64 -9.50 22.60
CA ALA A 86 20.10 -9.47 22.45
C ALA A 86 20.68 -8.10 22.80
N ASP A 87 21.99 -8.07 23.10
CA ASP A 87 22.72 -6.82 23.35
C ASP A 87 22.61 -5.86 22.15
N VAL A 88 22.69 -4.55 22.44
CA VAL A 88 22.58 -3.47 21.44
C VAL A 88 23.57 -3.66 20.29
N GLU A 89 24.78 -4.14 20.59
CA GLU A 89 25.82 -4.42 19.60
C GLU A 89 25.42 -5.55 18.65
N ILE A 90 24.72 -6.57 19.15
CA ILE A 90 24.22 -7.71 18.34
C ILE A 90 23.05 -7.25 17.48
N LEU A 91 22.13 -6.44 18.02
CA LEU A 91 21.02 -5.87 17.25
C LEU A 91 21.54 -4.94 16.15
N ALA A 92 22.52 -4.09 16.45
CA ALA A 92 23.11 -3.17 15.50
C ALA A 92 23.75 -3.87 14.29
N GLN A 93 24.34 -5.05 14.49
CA GLN A 93 24.90 -5.86 13.40
C GLN A 93 23.85 -6.34 12.39
N GLN A 94 22.56 -6.31 12.75
CA GLN A 94 21.46 -6.69 11.86
C GLN A 94 21.02 -5.55 10.95
N ALA A 95 21.49 -4.32 11.19
CA ALA A 95 21.14 -3.15 10.39
C ALA A 95 21.44 -3.39 8.89
N VAL A 96 20.47 -3.07 8.05
CA VAL A 96 20.63 -3.12 6.59
C VAL A 96 20.23 -1.79 5.98
N PRO A 97 20.79 -1.41 4.81
CA PRO A 97 20.29 -0.26 4.09
C PRO A 97 18.81 -0.47 3.70
N PRO A 98 18.03 0.62 3.57
CA PRO A 98 16.65 0.55 3.13
C PRO A 98 16.55 -0.23 1.80
N PRO A 99 15.84 -1.38 1.75
CA PRO A 99 15.70 -2.14 0.51
C PRO A 99 14.78 -1.40 -0.47
N VAL A 100 14.87 -1.74 -1.76
CA VAL A 100 13.92 -1.24 -2.78
C VAL A 100 12.49 -1.47 -2.31
N CYS A 101 11.68 -0.41 -2.29
CA CYS A 101 10.29 -0.46 -1.87
C CYS A 101 9.39 -0.36 -3.09
N GLY A 102 8.74 -1.46 -3.46
CA GLY A 102 7.88 -1.51 -4.62
C GLY A 102 6.77 -0.46 -4.63
N GLU A 103 6.19 -0.14 -3.47
CA GLU A 103 5.19 0.92 -3.37
C GLU A 103 5.76 2.29 -3.75
N LEU A 104 6.96 2.62 -3.27
CA LEU A 104 7.61 3.88 -3.59
C LEU A 104 7.92 3.97 -5.08
N GLU A 105 8.44 2.89 -5.68
CA GLU A 105 8.76 2.85 -7.10
C GLU A 105 7.50 2.95 -7.97
N SER A 106 6.40 2.28 -7.59
CA SER A 106 5.11 2.45 -8.26
C SER A 106 4.60 3.89 -8.17
N PHE A 107 4.67 4.55 -7.01
CA PHE A 107 4.27 5.96 -6.89
C PHE A 107 5.11 6.90 -7.78
N LYS A 108 6.41 6.64 -7.94
CA LYS A 108 7.27 7.40 -8.85
C LYS A 108 6.81 7.29 -10.31
N LEU A 109 6.46 6.08 -10.77
CA LEU A 109 5.93 5.86 -12.12
C LEU A 109 4.54 6.49 -12.33
N LEU A 110 3.75 6.52 -11.26
CA LEU A 110 2.37 7.03 -11.27
C LEU A 110 2.27 8.55 -11.03
N ARG A 111 3.40 9.29 -11.00
CA ARG A 111 3.36 10.75 -10.87
C ARG A 111 2.48 11.39 -11.96
N GLY A 112 1.53 12.21 -11.52
CA GLY A 112 0.57 12.87 -12.40
C GLY A 112 -0.51 11.95 -12.98
N CYS A 113 -0.63 10.70 -12.52
CA CYS A 113 -1.74 9.82 -12.89
C CYS A 113 -2.98 10.16 -12.06
N SER A 114 -4.07 10.59 -12.71
CA SER A 114 -5.32 10.92 -12.01
C SER A 114 -6.08 9.69 -11.51
N ALA A 115 -5.72 8.50 -12.00
CA ALA A 115 -6.34 7.24 -11.63
C ALA A 115 -5.94 6.73 -10.23
N VAL A 116 -5.02 7.40 -9.53
CA VAL A 116 -4.51 6.96 -8.22
C VAL A 116 -4.45 8.12 -7.24
N PRO A 117 -4.50 7.87 -5.91
CA PRO A 117 -4.23 8.91 -4.93
C PRO A 117 -2.85 9.52 -5.15
N ARG A 118 -2.77 10.85 -5.08
CA ARG A 118 -1.54 11.57 -5.38
C ARG A 118 -0.42 11.22 -4.39
N PHE A 119 0.77 10.98 -4.91
CA PHE A 119 1.98 10.86 -4.09
C PHE A 119 2.34 12.21 -3.45
N LEU A 120 2.67 12.21 -2.16
CA LEU A 120 2.96 13.41 -1.37
C LEU A 120 4.41 13.45 -0.84
N GLY A 121 5.19 12.41 -1.14
CA GLY A 121 6.61 12.33 -0.82
C GLY A 121 6.96 11.14 0.07
N HIS A 122 8.26 10.98 0.25
CA HIS A 122 8.82 9.94 1.10
C HIS A 122 9.96 10.49 1.96
N ALA A 123 10.34 9.73 2.97
CA ALA A 123 11.56 9.97 3.73
C ALA A 123 12.17 8.64 4.14
N GLU A 124 13.48 8.63 4.31
CA GLU A 124 14.22 7.53 4.91
C GLU A 124 15.03 8.07 6.08
N LYS A 125 15.04 7.32 7.18
CA LYS A 125 15.81 7.63 8.38
C LYS A 125 16.55 6.39 8.84
N THR A 126 17.66 6.62 9.52
CA THR A 126 18.38 5.60 10.27
C THR A 126 17.82 5.53 11.69
N GLN A 127 17.62 4.32 12.19
CA GLN A 127 17.21 4.04 13.57
C GLN A 127 18.32 4.46 14.54
N GLY A 128 17.93 5.09 15.65
CA GLY A 128 18.83 5.53 16.70
C GLY A 128 19.33 4.40 17.61
N GLU A 129 20.16 4.74 18.59
CA GLU A 129 20.77 3.78 19.52
C GLU A 129 19.76 3.02 20.41
N HIS A 130 18.56 3.57 20.60
CA HIS A 130 17.51 2.99 21.45
C HIS A 130 16.33 2.43 20.66
N ASP A 131 16.43 2.41 19.33
CA ASP A 131 15.44 1.82 18.45
C ASP A 131 15.64 0.30 18.35
N LEU A 132 14.65 -0.43 17.84
CA LEU A 132 14.66 -1.90 17.83
C LEU A 132 15.87 -2.52 17.10
N VAL A 133 16.34 -1.87 16.04
CA VAL A 133 17.57 -2.26 15.33
C VAL A 133 18.42 -1.00 15.15
N PRO A 134 19.35 -0.71 16.07
CA PRO A 134 20.22 0.45 15.96
C PRO A 134 20.96 0.48 14.62
N GLY A 135 20.93 1.62 13.92
CA GLY A 135 21.49 1.73 12.56
C GLY A 135 20.63 1.12 11.45
N GLY A 136 19.54 0.42 11.78
CA GLY A 136 18.57 -0.10 10.82
C GLY A 136 17.78 1.02 10.14
N TYR A 137 16.90 0.67 9.20
CA TYR A 137 16.15 1.68 8.44
C TYR A 137 14.74 1.93 8.99
N ILE A 138 14.26 3.15 8.73
CA ILE A 138 12.84 3.55 8.74
C ILE A 138 12.54 4.24 7.41
N ARG A 139 11.45 3.84 6.75
CA ARG A 139 10.98 4.47 5.51
C ARG A 139 9.54 4.93 5.67
N TYR A 140 9.27 6.16 5.26
CA TYR A 140 7.96 6.79 5.25
C TYR A 140 7.53 7.01 3.80
N VAL A 141 6.31 6.64 3.46
CA VAL A 141 5.68 6.90 2.15
C VAL A 141 4.35 7.56 2.42
N VAL A 142 4.10 8.75 1.86
CA VAL A 142 2.87 9.51 2.10
C VAL A 142 2.13 9.72 0.78
N TRP A 143 0.82 9.51 0.80
CA TRP A 143 -0.05 9.76 -0.33
C TRP A 143 -1.41 10.30 0.15
N GLU A 144 -2.12 10.93 -0.76
CA GLU A 144 -3.38 11.61 -0.49
C GLU A 144 -4.46 10.66 0.06
N LYS A 145 -5.25 11.17 1.01
CA LYS A 145 -6.55 10.58 1.34
C LYS A 145 -7.59 11.25 0.44
N VAL A 146 -7.87 10.63 -0.71
CA VAL A 146 -8.89 11.11 -1.64
C VAL A 146 -10.31 10.99 -1.03
N PRO A 147 -11.29 11.78 -1.52
CA PRO A 147 -12.70 11.56 -1.22
C PRO A 147 -13.20 10.18 -1.67
N GLY A 148 -14.34 9.77 -1.11
CA GLY A 148 -14.92 8.46 -1.35
C GLY A 148 -14.45 7.37 -0.40
N GLU A 149 -15.02 6.19 -0.57
CA GLU A 149 -14.75 5.00 0.23
C GLU A 149 -14.30 3.85 -0.67
N SER A 150 -13.56 2.90 -0.09
CA SER A 150 -13.27 1.65 -0.79
C SER A 150 -14.56 0.90 -1.07
N LEU A 151 -14.74 0.43 -2.31
CA LEU A 151 -15.87 -0.41 -2.66
C LEU A 151 -15.84 -1.73 -1.88
N THR A 152 -17.03 -2.24 -1.59
CA THR A 152 -17.28 -3.60 -1.11
C THR A 152 -18.16 -4.31 -2.13
N GLU A 153 -18.11 -5.64 -2.18
CA GLU A 153 -18.99 -6.44 -3.03
C GLU A 153 -20.46 -6.13 -2.72
N GLU A 154 -20.85 -6.14 -1.44
CA GLU A 154 -22.21 -5.82 -1.01
C GLU A 154 -22.68 -4.45 -1.51
N PHE A 155 -21.85 -3.42 -1.37
CA PHE A 155 -22.20 -2.08 -1.86
C PHE A 155 -22.31 -2.09 -3.38
N PHE A 156 -21.31 -2.63 -4.08
CA PHE A 156 -21.26 -2.61 -5.54
C PHE A 156 -22.44 -3.37 -6.15
N TRP A 157 -22.69 -4.62 -5.75
CA TRP A 157 -23.77 -5.46 -6.28
C TRP A 157 -25.16 -5.01 -5.82
N GLY A 158 -25.25 -4.24 -4.74
CA GLY A 158 -26.47 -3.56 -4.32
C GLY A 158 -26.86 -2.35 -5.18
N LEU A 159 -25.99 -1.88 -6.09
CA LEU A 159 -26.27 -0.76 -6.99
C LEU A 159 -27.07 -1.20 -8.23
N ASP A 160 -27.83 -0.24 -8.77
CA ASP A 160 -28.46 -0.39 -10.07
C ASP A 160 -27.43 -0.73 -11.15
N ARG A 161 -27.82 -1.59 -12.09
CA ARG A 161 -26.95 -2.06 -13.17
C ARG A 161 -26.27 -0.93 -13.94
N SER A 162 -27.00 0.15 -14.24
CA SER A 162 -26.43 1.31 -14.95
C SER A 162 -25.30 2.00 -14.17
N ILE A 163 -25.38 2.04 -12.84
CA ILE A 163 -24.34 2.61 -11.98
C ILE A 163 -23.14 1.65 -11.92
N ARG A 164 -23.38 0.34 -11.83
CA ARG A 164 -22.31 -0.68 -11.90
C ARG A 164 -21.55 -0.60 -13.21
N ASP A 165 -22.25 -0.42 -14.34
CA ASP A 165 -21.64 -0.26 -15.65
C ASP A 165 -20.79 1.03 -15.75
N ASP A 166 -21.26 2.17 -15.22
CA ASP A 166 -20.45 3.41 -15.12
C ASP A 166 -19.17 3.20 -14.28
N ILE A 167 -19.26 2.50 -13.15
CA ILE A 167 -18.11 2.15 -12.32
C ILE A 167 -17.11 1.29 -13.10
N ARG A 168 -17.59 0.29 -13.86
CA ARG A 168 -16.74 -0.58 -14.68
C ARG A 168 -15.99 0.19 -15.76
N GLU A 169 -16.69 1.06 -16.48
CA GLU A 169 -16.07 1.89 -17.52
C GLU A 169 -14.95 2.78 -16.93
N LYS A 170 -15.22 3.42 -15.79
CA LYS A 170 -14.24 4.24 -15.07
C LYS A 170 -13.08 3.41 -14.52
N PHE A 171 -13.36 2.24 -13.96
CA PHE A 171 -12.34 1.31 -13.47
C PHE A 171 -11.41 0.88 -14.61
N ARG A 172 -11.96 0.47 -15.75
CA ARG A 172 -11.17 0.10 -16.94
C ARG A 172 -10.28 1.24 -17.39
N ALA A 173 -10.84 2.45 -17.54
CA ALA A 173 -10.08 3.62 -17.95
C ALA A 173 -8.97 3.96 -16.94
N ALA A 174 -9.24 3.84 -15.64
CA ALA A 174 -8.27 4.07 -14.57
C ALA A 174 -7.15 3.02 -14.58
N LEU A 175 -7.48 1.74 -14.69
CA LEU A 175 -6.50 0.66 -14.71
C LEU A 175 -5.63 0.74 -15.97
N GLN A 176 -6.20 1.00 -17.15
CA GLN A 176 -5.43 1.18 -18.38
C GLN A 176 -4.41 2.31 -18.28
N GLN A 177 -4.75 3.44 -17.63
CA GLN A 177 -3.80 4.51 -17.36
C GLN A 177 -2.64 4.06 -16.46
N ILE A 178 -2.92 3.28 -15.43
CA ILE A 178 -1.91 2.71 -14.53
C ILE A 178 -0.98 1.75 -15.29
N LEU A 179 -1.55 0.80 -16.05
CA LEU A 179 -0.80 -0.17 -16.83
C LEU A 179 0.11 0.52 -17.87
N SER A 180 -0.37 1.58 -18.52
CA SER A 180 0.41 2.36 -19.50
C SER A 180 1.65 3.03 -18.91
N ARG A 181 1.70 3.20 -17.58
CA ARG A 181 2.84 3.76 -16.84
C ARG A 181 3.80 2.69 -16.33
N GLY A 182 3.60 1.43 -16.70
CA GLY A 182 4.51 0.33 -16.38
C GLY A 182 4.38 -0.20 -14.95
N THR A 183 3.24 0.01 -14.31
CA THR A 183 2.95 -0.60 -13.00
C THR A 183 1.49 -1.06 -12.90
N GLU A 184 1.19 -1.87 -11.89
CA GLU A 184 -0.15 -2.36 -11.59
C GLU A 184 -0.31 -2.55 -10.06
N PRO A 185 -1.55 -2.60 -9.53
CA PRO A 185 -1.78 -2.92 -8.13
C PRO A 185 -1.25 -4.31 -7.76
N GLY A 186 -0.77 -4.47 -6.52
CA GLY A 186 -0.14 -5.73 -6.09
C GLY A 186 -1.10 -6.88 -5.85
N TRP A 187 -2.35 -6.58 -5.51
CA TRP A 187 -3.41 -7.56 -5.30
C TRP A 187 -4.69 -6.97 -5.86
N ALA A 188 -5.25 -7.63 -6.87
CA ALA A 188 -6.57 -7.31 -7.37
C ALA A 188 -7.61 -7.64 -6.30
N SER A 189 -8.55 -6.72 -6.10
CA SER A 189 -9.67 -6.84 -5.15
C SER A 189 -10.51 -5.57 -5.25
N ILE A 190 -11.84 -5.72 -5.16
CA ILE A 190 -12.76 -4.58 -5.17
C ILE A 190 -12.40 -3.49 -4.15
N SER A 191 -11.84 -3.88 -2.99
CA SER A 191 -11.41 -2.98 -1.91
C SER A 191 -10.32 -1.98 -2.32
N LYS A 192 -9.67 -2.19 -3.46
CA LYS A 192 -8.63 -1.30 -4.01
C LYS A 192 -9.21 -0.16 -4.84
N ILE A 193 -10.47 -0.25 -5.20
CA ILE A 193 -11.22 0.78 -5.92
C ILE A 193 -11.84 1.71 -4.88
N ILE A 194 -11.46 2.98 -4.93
CA ILE A 194 -12.01 4.05 -4.10
C ILE A 194 -13.00 4.82 -4.97
N TYR A 195 -14.26 4.82 -4.58
CA TYR A 195 -15.34 5.46 -5.33
C TYR A 195 -15.96 6.59 -4.52
N ASP A 196 -16.00 7.78 -5.12
CA ASP A 196 -16.62 8.97 -4.54
C ASP A 196 -17.99 9.19 -5.17
N GLN A 197 -19.03 8.57 -4.59
CA GLN A 197 -20.39 8.57 -5.13
C GLN A 197 -20.94 9.96 -5.50
N PRO A 198 -20.75 11.03 -4.69
CA PRO A 198 -21.24 12.37 -5.04
C PRO A 198 -20.66 12.94 -6.34
N THR A 199 -19.40 12.62 -6.67
CA THR A 199 -18.73 13.14 -7.87
C THR A 199 -18.62 12.10 -8.99
N GLY A 200 -18.83 10.82 -8.66
CA GLY A 200 -18.57 9.70 -9.54
C GLY A 200 -17.07 9.48 -9.83
N ASN A 201 -16.16 10.12 -9.09
CA ASN A 201 -14.72 9.93 -9.27
C ASN A 201 -14.26 8.58 -8.74
N LEU A 202 -13.24 8.02 -9.38
CA LEU A 202 -12.69 6.71 -9.05
C LEU A 202 -11.16 6.77 -9.01
N HIS A 203 -10.59 6.18 -7.96
CA HIS A 203 -9.14 5.99 -7.83
C HIS A 203 -8.82 4.54 -7.49
N ILE A 204 -7.65 4.07 -7.91
CA ILE A 204 -7.15 2.73 -7.61
C ILE A 204 -5.96 2.83 -6.66
N SER A 205 -5.89 1.91 -5.70
CA SER A 205 -4.85 1.84 -4.67
C SER A 205 -4.19 0.45 -4.64
N GLY A 206 -3.19 0.24 -3.76
CA GLY A 206 -2.67 -1.11 -3.47
C GLY A 206 -1.34 -1.52 -4.12
N PHE A 207 -0.43 -0.59 -4.38
CA PHE A 207 0.81 -0.83 -5.12
C PHE A 207 1.97 -1.48 -4.33
N ARG A 208 1.69 -2.21 -3.24
CA ARG A 208 2.74 -2.65 -2.30
C ARG A 208 3.68 -3.72 -2.83
N GLN A 209 3.23 -4.62 -3.70
CA GLN A 209 3.88 -5.93 -3.88
C GLN A 209 4.30 -6.29 -5.31
N ARG A 210 3.95 -5.49 -6.33
CA ARG A 210 4.12 -5.93 -7.72
C ARG A 210 5.44 -5.55 -8.38
N TRP A 211 6.32 -4.85 -7.67
CA TRP A 211 7.59 -4.40 -8.21
C TRP A 211 8.71 -5.43 -8.01
N PRO A 212 9.64 -5.61 -8.97
CA PRO A 212 9.63 -5.03 -10.31
C PRO A 212 8.64 -5.73 -11.23
N ILE A 213 8.06 -4.96 -12.16
CA ILE A 213 7.23 -5.52 -13.23
C ILE A 213 8.15 -6.04 -14.33
N ILE A 214 8.16 -7.36 -14.52
CA ILE A 214 8.99 -8.04 -15.52
C ILE A 214 8.20 -8.46 -16.77
N SER A 215 6.87 -8.42 -16.70
CA SER A 215 5.97 -8.81 -17.78
C SER A 215 5.33 -7.59 -18.45
N ALA A 216 4.94 -7.75 -19.71
CA ALA A 216 4.14 -6.73 -20.39
C ALA A 216 2.78 -6.58 -19.67
N LEU A 217 2.44 -5.35 -19.32
CA LEU A 217 1.16 -5.00 -18.72
C LEU A 217 0.16 -4.66 -19.82
N LYS A 218 -0.95 -5.39 -19.86
CA LYS A 218 -2.04 -5.20 -20.83
C LYS A 218 -3.37 -5.37 -20.13
N TRP A 219 -4.35 -4.61 -20.57
CA TRP A 219 -5.74 -4.81 -20.16
C TRP A 219 -6.23 -6.19 -20.58
N SER A 220 -7.01 -6.82 -19.71
CA SER A 220 -7.79 -8.02 -19.96
C SER A 220 -9.17 -7.83 -19.33
N GLU A 221 -10.22 -8.34 -19.97
CA GLU A 221 -11.57 -8.30 -19.39
C GLU A 221 -11.62 -9.05 -18.04
N SER A 222 -10.74 -10.04 -17.85
CA SER A 222 -10.62 -10.78 -16.57
C SER A 222 -10.30 -9.90 -15.37
N GLU A 223 -9.81 -8.66 -15.61
CA GLU A 223 -9.63 -7.68 -14.54
C GLU A 223 -10.95 -7.31 -13.86
N TYR A 224 -12.10 -7.41 -14.54
CA TYR A 224 -13.39 -7.24 -13.86
C TYR A 224 -13.64 -8.34 -12.83
N VAL A 225 -13.37 -9.60 -13.19
CA VAL A 225 -13.52 -10.73 -12.27
C VAL A 225 -12.50 -10.65 -11.14
N ASN A 226 -11.23 -10.34 -11.44
CA ASN A 226 -10.16 -10.19 -10.44
C ASN A 226 -10.45 -9.10 -9.38
N TYR A 227 -11.30 -8.11 -9.71
CA TYR A 227 -11.71 -7.04 -8.82
C TYR A 227 -13.16 -7.19 -8.36
N ASP A 228 -13.77 -8.36 -8.52
CA ASP A 228 -15.13 -8.68 -8.07
C ASP A 228 -16.20 -7.74 -8.67
N LEU A 229 -15.91 -7.19 -9.86
CA LEU A 229 -16.80 -6.35 -10.65
C LEU A 229 -17.62 -7.15 -11.66
N ALA A 230 -17.33 -8.44 -11.83
CA ALA A 230 -18.11 -9.39 -12.59
C ALA A 230 -17.96 -10.77 -11.94
N GLU A 231 -18.98 -11.61 -12.01
CA GLU A 231 -18.93 -12.97 -11.48
C GLU A 231 -18.94 -14.01 -12.60
N ILE A 232 -18.26 -15.13 -12.36
CA ILE A 232 -18.29 -16.31 -13.22
C ILE A 232 -19.02 -17.42 -12.48
N HIS A 233 -19.82 -18.21 -13.20
CA HIS A 233 -20.55 -19.32 -12.59
C HIS A 233 -19.78 -20.65 -12.69
N GLU A 234 -19.03 -20.84 -13.78
CA GLU A 234 -18.17 -21.99 -14.03
C GLU A 234 -16.72 -21.53 -14.36
N GLU A 235 -15.71 -22.37 -14.11
CA GLU A 235 -14.31 -22.01 -14.36
C GLU A 235 -14.05 -21.79 -15.86
N GLU A 236 -14.74 -22.55 -16.71
CA GLU A 236 -14.71 -22.41 -18.16
C GLU A 236 -15.18 -21.04 -18.63
N ASP A 237 -16.07 -20.39 -17.88
CA ASP A 237 -16.61 -19.08 -18.25
C ASP A 237 -15.56 -17.96 -18.14
N TRP A 238 -14.42 -18.20 -17.50
CA TRP A 238 -13.31 -17.25 -17.39
C TRP A 238 -12.88 -16.65 -18.74
N PHE A 239 -12.99 -17.41 -19.83
CA PHE A 239 -12.61 -16.95 -21.17
C PHE A 239 -13.79 -16.43 -22.01
N HIS A 240 -14.98 -16.36 -21.41
CA HIS A 240 -16.26 -16.06 -22.06
C HIS A 240 -16.99 -14.90 -21.34
N PRO A 241 -16.54 -13.64 -21.51
CA PRO A 241 -17.15 -12.49 -20.84
C PRO A 241 -18.65 -12.31 -21.11
N GLU A 242 -19.15 -12.83 -22.24
CA GLU A 242 -20.58 -12.86 -22.57
C GLU A 242 -21.43 -13.72 -21.62
N LYS A 243 -20.81 -14.60 -20.84
CA LYS A 243 -21.47 -15.48 -19.87
C LYS A 243 -21.35 -14.99 -18.43
N TRP A 244 -20.58 -13.95 -18.17
CA TRP A 244 -20.40 -13.43 -16.82
C TRP A 244 -21.66 -12.76 -16.32
N GLU A 245 -21.84 -12.79 -15.00
CA GLU A 245 -22.76 -11.90 -14.35
C GLU A 245 -22.14 -10.51 -14.31
N TRP A 246 -22.87 -9.57 -14.90
CA TRP A 246 -22.51 -8.16 -14.96
C TRP A 246 -23.54 -7.33 -14.18
#